data_AF-A0A5B6YSB8-F1
#
_entry.id   AF-A0A5B6YSB8-F1
#
_cell.length_a   1.000
_cell.length_b   1.000
_cell.length_c   1.000
_cell.angle_alpha   90.00
_cell.angle_beta   90.00
_cell.angle_gamma   90.00
#
_symmetry.space_group_name_H-M   'P 1'
#
loop_
_entity.id
_entity.type
_entity.pdbx_description
1 polymer ?
#
loop_
_entity_poly.entity_id
_entity_poly.type
_entity_poly.pdbx_seq_one_letter_code
_entity_poly.pdbx_strand_id
1 'polypeptide(L)'
;LPTIHQNTTKSLKDLNTYLDIPGLPPILATDMPKPLLERTDKAYEGALNSSTQLPKSAGIIINTFELLESRAIKAIVDGLCVPDKPTPPIYCIGPLIAAGDGESMHDCLTWLDSQPSRSVVFLCFGSMGLFSREQLSEISVGLERSGQRFLWVVRSPPSEDQSRRFLAPPDPDLDLLLPSGFLERTKDRGLVVKSWAPQVAVLNHDSVGGFVTHCGWNSVL
;
A
#
# COMPACT_ATOMS: atom_id res chain seq x y z
N LEU A 1 -8.90 -18.89 -3.91
CA LEU A 1 -10.25 -18.30 -4.12
C LEU A 1 -11.26 -19.30 -4.72
N PRO A 2 -11.00 -20.02 -5.83
CA PRO A 2 -11.99 -20.95 -6.42
C PRO A 2 -12.50 -22.01 -5.45
N THR A 3 -11.62 -22.62 -4.65
CA THR A 3 -11.98 -23.60 -3.61
C THR A 3 -12.92 -22.99 -2.56
N ILE A 4 -12.61 -21.79 -2.05
CA ILE A 4 -13.46 -21.08 -1.09
C ILE A 4 -14.82 -20.78 -1.73
N HIS A 5 -14.84 -20.34 -3.00
CA HIS A 5 -16.07 -20.04 -3.72
C HIS A 5 -17.01 -21.26 -3.84
N GLN A 6 -16.46 -22.45 -4.03
CA GLN A 6 -17.21 -23.71 -4.14
C GLN A 6 -17.73 -24.20 -2.77
N ASN A 7 -16.97 -23.96 -1.70
CA ASN A 7 -17.28 -24.48 -0.37
C ASN A 7 -18.36 -23.69 0.39
N THR A 8 -18.77 -22.51 -0.11
CA THR A 8 -19.82 -21.71 0.51
C THR A 8 -20.61 -20.94 -0.54
N THR A 9 -21.89 -20.69 -0.27
CA THR A 9 -22.74 -19.79 -1.08
C THR A 9 -22.79 -18.37 -0.50
N LYS A 10 -22.26 -18.15 0.70
CA LYS A 10 -22.28 -16.85 1.41
C LYS A 10 -21.10 -15.97 1.04
N SER A 11 -21.30 -14.66 1.09
CA SER A 11 -20.24 -13.65 0.95
C SER A 11 -19.29 -13.68 2.15
N LEU A 12 -18.00 -13.38 1.94
CA LEU A 12 -17.00 -13.48 3.00
C LEU A 12 -17.26 -12.48 4.15
N LYS A 13 -17.84 -11.32 3.82
CA LYS A 13 -18.28 -10.34 4.83
C LYS A 13 -19.35 -10.87 5.79
N ASP A 14 -20.10 -11.91 5.38
CA ASP A 14 -21.17 -12.52 6.17
C ASP A 14 -20.69 -13.80 6.89
N LEU A 15 -19.39 -14.13 6.75
CA LEU A 15 -18.76 -15.28 7.39
C LEU A 15 -17.90 -14.80 8.55
N ASN A 16 -18.30 -15.16 9.77
CA ASN A 16 -17.48 -14.93 10.96
C ASN A 16 -16.62 -16.16 11.27
N THR A 17 -15.77 -16.54 10.32
CA THR A 17 -14.91 -17.73 10.45
C THR A 17 -13.52 -17.45 9.90
N TYR A 18 -12.55 -18.23 10.36
CA TYR A 18 -11.20 -18.18 9.84
C TYR A 18 -11.10 -19.04 8.58
N LEU A 19 -10.40 -18.51 7.58
CA LEU A 19 -10.08 -19.18 6.34
C LEU A 19 -8.67 -19.75 6.46
N ASP A 20 -8.57 -21.07 6.29
CA ASP A 20 -7.30 -21.75 6.20
C ASP A 20 -6.77 -21.67 4.77
N ILE A 21 -5.72 -20.89 4.57
CA ILE A 21 -5.03 -20.74 3.28
C ILE A 21 -3.64 -21.37 3.40
N PRO A 22 -3.30 -22.36 2.55
CA PRO A 22 -1.98 -23.01 2.62
C PRO A 22 -0.83 -22.00 2.60
N GLY A 23 0.11 -22.16 3.54
CA GLY A 23 1.30 -21.30 3.65
C GLY A 23 1.08 -19.98 4.41
N LEU A 24 -0.15 -19.65 4.80
CA LEU A 24 -0.48 -18.45 5.55
C LEU A 24 -1.06 -18.78 6.94
N PRO A 25 -0.94 -17.88 7.93
CA PRO A 25 -1.76 -17.94 9.14
C PRO A 25 -3.26 -17.86 8.80
N PRO A 26 -4.16 -18.43 9.63
CA PRO A 26 -5.60 -18.31 9.41
C PRO A 26 -6.03 -16.84 9.33
N ILE A 27 -6.84 -16.50 8.34
CA ILE A 27 -7.31 -15.12 8.09
C ILE A 27 -8.80 -15.07 8.35
N LEU A 28 -9.27 -14.11 9.16
CA LEU A 28 -10.70 -13.91 9.36
C LEU A 28 -11.33 -13.53 8.02
N ALA A 29 -12.45 -14.15 7.64
CA ALA A 29 -13.03 -13.95 6.32
C ALA A 29 -13.38 -12.47 6.01
N THR A 30 -13.69 -11.68 7.04
CA THR A 30 -13.95 -10.23 6.94
C THR A 30 -12.70 -9.39 6.70
N ASP A 31 -11.51 -9.94 6.97
CA ASP A 31 -10.21 -9.25 6.79
C ASP A 31 -9.60 -9.50 5.41
N MET A 32 -10.26 -10.32 4.58
CA MET A 32 -9.86 -10.54 3.19
C MET A 32 -9.95 -9.23 2.37
N PRO A 33 -9.15 -9.08 1.29
CA PRO A 33 -9.19 -7.88 0.45
C PRO A 33 -10.62 -7.49 0.05
N LYS A 34 -10.96 -6.20 0.15
CA LYS A 34 -12.31 -5.67 -0.12
C LYS A 34 -12.98 -6.21 -1.39
N PRO A 35 -12.29 -6.34 -2.54
CA PRO A 35 -12.87 -6.94 -3.75
C PRO A 35 -13.39 -8.37 -3.59
N LEU A 36 -12.95 -9.11 -2.56
CA LEU A 36 -13.31 -10.49 -2.30
C LEU A 36 -14.48 -10.64 -1.31
N LEU A 37 -14.91 -9.55 -0.68
CA LEU A 37 -15.85 -9.60 0.45
C LEU A 37 -17.30 -9.88 0.04
N GLU A 38 -17.73 -9.42 -1.13
CA GLU A 38 -19.10 -9.54 -1.64
C GLU A 38 -19.15 -10.34 -2.94
N ARG A 39 -19.83 -11.49 -2.95
CA ARG A 39 -19.85 -12.41 -4.11
C ARG A 39 -20.58 -11.85 -5.32
N THR A 40 -21.56 -10.98 -5.11
CA THR A 40 -22.35 -10.37 -6.18
C THR A 40 -21.68 -9.14 -6.79
N ASP A 41 -20.54 -8.71 -6.23
CA ASP A 41 -19.78 -7.59 -6.75
C ASP A 41 -19.00 -7.97 -8.01
N LYS A 42 -18.94 -7.05 -8.99
CA LYS A 42 -18.19 -7.27 -10.24
C LYS A 42 -16.69 -7.45 -10.00
N ALA A 43 -16.13 -6.82 -8.98
CA ALA A 43 -14.73 -6.98 -8.61
C ALA A 43 -14.46 -8.39 -8.10
N TYR A 44 -15.41 -8.99 -7.37
CA TYR A 44 -15.33 -10.39 -6.95
C TYR A 44 -15.35 -11.33 -8.16
N GLU A 45 -16.28 -11.11 -9.09
CA GLU A 45 -16.38 -11.89 -10.34
C GLU A 45 -15.05 -11.84 -11.12
N GLY A 46 -14.47 -10.64 -11.28
CA GLY A 46 -13.18 -10.45 -11.94
C GLY A 46 -12.03 -11.18 -11.23
N ALA A 47 -11.99 -11.12 -9.89
CA ALA A 47 -10.98 -11.81 -9.09
C ALA A 47 -11.13 -13.34 -9.15
N LEU A 48 -12.36 -13.85 -9.13
CA LEU A 48 -12.65 -15.28 -9.25
C LEU A 48 -12.26 -15.80 -10.63
N ASN A 49 -12.63 -15.07 -11.70
CA ASN A 49 -12.25 -15.44 -13.06
C ASN A 49 -10.72 -15.47 -13.20
N SER A 50 -10.04 -14.41 -12.79
CA SER A 50 -8.57 -14.32 -12.83
C SER A 50 -7.92 -15.49 -12.07
N SER A 51 -8.38 -15.76 -10.84
CA SER A 51 -7.89 -16.87 -10.02
C SER A 51 -8.10 -18.24 -10.65
N THR A 52 -9.17 -18.41 -11.44
CA THR A 52 -9.48 -19.66 -12.13
C THR A 52 -8.59 -19.89 -13.36
N GLN A 53 -8.07 -18.81 -13.96
CA GLN A 53 -7.16 -18.90 -15.10
C GLN A 53 -5.69 -19.05 -14.68
N LEU A 54 -5.28 -18.57 -13.48
CA LEU A 54 -3.89 -18.64 -13.01
C LEU A 54 -3.21 -20.02 -13.17
N PRO A 55 -3.87 -21.16 -12.86
CA PRO A 55 -3.22 -22.48 -13.00
C PRO A 55 -3.00 -22.90 -14.46
N LYS A 56 -3.59 -22.19 -15.43
CA LYS A 56 -3.43 -22.45 -16.87
C LYS A 56 -2.27 -21.67 -17.50
N SER A 57 -1.64 -20.78 -16.74
CA SER A 57 -0.51 -19.97 -17.22
C SER A 57 0.73 -20.85 -17.46
N ALA A 58 1.58 -20.47 -18.42
CA ALA A 58 2.88 -21.12 -18.63
C ALA A 58 3.85 -20.88 -17.45
N GLY A 59 3.60 -19.83 -16.68
CA GLY A 59 4.30 -19.50 -15.45
C GLY A 59 3.69 -18.26 -14.80
N ILE A 60 4.01 -18.03 -13.53
CA ILE A 60 3.57 -16.87 -12.76
C ILE A 60 4.79 -16.11 -12.30
N ILE A 61 4.88 -14.83 -12.67
CA ILE A 61 5.94 -13.93 -12.24
C ILE A 61 5.46 -13.14 -11.03
N ILE A 62 6.24 -13.13 -9.95
CA ILE A 62 5.88 -12.48 -8.69
C ILE A 62 7.04 -11.56 -8.29
N ASN A 63 6.73 -10.30 -7.99
CA ASN A 63 7.71 -9.34 -7.50
C ASN A 63 7.98 -9.59 -6.00
N THR A 64 8.64 -10.69 -5.68
CA THR A 64 9.00 -11.11 -4.32
C THR A 64 10.30 -11.92 -4.38
N PHE A 65 10.83 -12.33 -3.23
CA PHE A 65 11.97 -13.24 -3.13
C PHE A 65 11.74 -14.31 -2.05
N GLU A 66 12.38 -15.46 -2.21
CA GLU A 66 12.13 -16.67 -1.39
C GLU A 66 12.21 -16.40 0.11
N LEU A 67 13.22 -15.68 0.57
CA LEU A 67 13.44 -15.42 1.99
C LEU A 67 12.35 -14.53 2.62
N LEU A 68 11.65 -13.71 1.83
CA LEU A 68 10.56 -12.87 2.32
C LEU A 68 9.29 -13.69 2.59
N GLU A 69 8.97 -14.64 1.71
CA GLU A 69 7.66 -15.33 1.67
C GLU A 69 7.78 -16.86 1.62
N SER A 70 8.80 -17.43 2.25
CA SER A 70 9.18 -18.85 2.08
C SER A 70 8.04 -19.83 2.33
N ARG A 71 7.17 -19.56 3.31
CA ARG A 71 6.01 -20.42 3.63
C ARG A 71 4.96 -20.43 2.52
N ALA A 72 4.63 -19.25 1.98
CA ALA A 72 3.63 -19.12 0.94
C ALA A 72 4.15 -19.70 -0.39
N ILE A 73 5.40 -19.39 -0.73
CA ILE A 73 6.07 -19.93 -1.92
C ILE A 73 6.12 -21.46 -1.85
N LYS A 74 6.59 -22.03 -0.73
CA LYS A 74 6.61 -23.48 -0.53
C LYS A 74 5.23 -24.11 -0.71
N ALA A 75 4.19 -23.54 -0.11
CA ALA A 75 2.84 -24.07 -0.24
C ALA A 75 2.32 -24.09 -1.68
N ILE A 76 2.69 -23.08 -2.49
CA ILE A 76 2.34 -23.04 -3.92
C ILE A 76 3.11 -24.12 -4.68
N VAL A 77 4.42 -24.20 -4.51
CA VAL A 77 5.30 -25.16 -5.21
C VAL A 77 4.94 -26.60 -4.87
N ASP A 78 4.56 -26.89 -3.62
CA ASP A 78 4.13 -28.20 -3.16
C ASP A 78 2.71 -28.59 -3.67
N GLY A 79 2.03 -27.72 -4.43
CA GLY A 79 0.72 -28.01 -5.00
C GLY A 79 -0.47 -27.79 -4.08
N LEU A 80 -0.26 -27.26 -2.86
CA LEU A 80 -1.31 -27.17 -1.85
C LEU A 80 -2.42 -26.16 -2.23
N CYS A 81 -2.09 -25.16 -3.04
CA CYS A 81 -3.01 -24.10 -3.44
C CYS A 81 -3.93 -24.48 -4.62
N VAL A 82 -3.59 -25.53 -5.38
CA VAL A 82 -4.31 -25.96 -6.59
C VAL A 82 -4.40 -27.50 -6.65
N PRO A 83 -5.02 -28.16 -5.65
CA PRO A 83 -4.91 -29.61 -5.47
C PRO A 83 -5.40 -30.45 -6.67
N ASP A 84 -6.36 -29.94 -7.45
CA ASP A 84 -6.96 -30.65 -8.59
C ASP A 84 -6.23 -30.42 -9.92
N LYS A 85 -5.14 -29.63 -9.94
CA LYS A 85 -4.46 -29.17 -11.16
C LYS A 85 -2.94 -29.08 -10.93
N PRO A 86 -2.12 -29.16 -12.00
CA PRO A 86 -0.70 -28.86 -11.85
C PRO A 86 -0.50 -27.40 -11.45
N THR A 87 0.40 -27.16 -10.49
CA THR A 87 0.89 -25.80 -10.20
C THR A 87 1.77 -25.32 -11.35
N PRO A 88 1.51 -24.15 -11.93
CA PRO A 88 2.42 -23.56 -12.92
C PRO A 88 3.75 -23.16 -12.25
N PRO A 89 4.87 -23.16 -12.97
CA PRO A 89 6.13 -22.62 -12.46
C PRO A 89 5.96 -21.20 -11.93
N ILE A 90 6.53 -20.92 -10.76
CA ILE A 90 6.56 -19.57 -10.19
C ILE A 90 7.98 -18.99 -10.30
N TYR A 91 8.06 -17.71 -10.64
CA TYR A 91 9.31 -16.98 -10.80
C TYR A 91 9.28 -15.77 -9.86
N CYS A 92 9.95 -15.90 -8.72
CA CYS A 92 10.15 -14.82 -7.77
C CYS A 92 11.36 -14.00 -8.23
N ILE A 93 11.10 -12.80 -8.77
CA ILE A 93 12.13 -11.97 -9.43
C ILE A 93 12.42 -10.66 -8.69
N GLY A 94 11.88 -10.52 -7.48
CA GLY A 94 11.98 -9.30 -6.69
C GLY A 94 13.29 -9.17 -5.88
N PRO A 95 13.50 -8.00 -5.27
CA PRO A 95 12.67 -6.80 -5.39
C PRO A 95 12.94 -6.06 -6.72
N LEU A 96 11.92 -5.98 -7.58
CA LEU A 96 11.92 -5.11 -8.75
C LEU A 96 11.31 -3.78 -8.34
N ILE A 97 12.18 -2.80 -8.14
CA ILE A 97 11.82 -1.44 -7.80
C ILE A 97 12.16 -0.59 -9.02
N ALA A 98 11.28 0.34 -9.38
CA ALA A 98 11.59 1.28 -10.45
C ALA A 98 12.87 2.06 -10.08
N ALA A 99 13.82 2.10 -11.02
CA ALA A 99 14.95 3.02 -10.89
C ALA A 99 14.37 4.43 -10.76
N GLY A 100 14.73 5.13 -9.68
CA GLY A 100 14.18 6.46 -9.42
C GLY A 100 14.36 7.36 -10.62
N ASP A 101 13.30 8.09 -11.00
CA ASP A 101 13.37 9.13 -12.02
C ASP A 101 14.54 10.05 -11.65
N GLY A 102 15.56 10.08 -12.52
CA GLY A 102 16.88 10.61 -12.19
C GLY A 102 16.84 11.97 -11.51
N GLU A 103 17.75 12.16 -10.55
CA GLU A 103 18.20 13.35 -9.79
C GLU A 103 17.60 14.73 -10.16
N SER A 104 16.29 14.86 -10.31
CA SER A 104 15.65 16.15 -10.16
C SER A 104 15.75 16.50 -8.68
N MET A 105 16.58 17.48 -8.38
CA MET A 105 16.86 17.95 -7.03
C MET A 105 15.57 18.53 -6.44
N HIS A 106 14.73 17.66 -5.87
CA HIS A 106 13.47 18.03 -5.27
C HIS A 106 13.77 18.70 -3.93
N ASP A 107 13.11 19.82 -3.62
CA ASP A 107 13.38 20.64 -2.43
C ASP A 107 13.35 19.84 -1.11
N CYS A 108 12.58 18.75 -1.08
CA CYS A 108 12.55 17.87 0.09
C CYS A 108 13.87 17.14 0.37
N LEU A 109 14.66 16.82 -0.66
CA LEU A 109 15.97 16.19 -0.48
C LEU A 109 16.94 17.17 0.18
N THR A 110 16.96 18.43 -0.29
CA THR A 110 17.72 19.52 0.34
C THR A 110 17.31 19.74 1.80
N TRP A 111 16.02 19.63 2.11
CA TRP A 111 15.55 19.70 3.49
C TRP A 111 16.06 18.52 4.34
N LEU A 112 16.07 17.30 3.77
CA LEU A 112 16.56 16.08 4.44
C LEU A 112 18.07 16.14 4.72
N ASP A 113 18.86 16.76 3.83
CA ASP A 113 20.31 16.95 4.02
C ASP A 113 20.65 17.70 5.32
N SER A 114 19.74 18.58 5.77
CA SER A 114 19.91 19.35 7.01
C SER A 114 19.46 18.63 8.29
N GLN A 115 18.89 17.43 8.17
CA GLN A 115 18.36 16.70 9.31
C GLN A 115 19.39 15.70 9.89
N PRO A 116 19.36 15.41 11.20
CA PRO A 116 20.19 14.35 11.77
C PRO A 116 19.88 12.98 11.16
N SER A 117 20.89 12.11 11.15
CA SER A 117 20.76 10.71 10.72
C SER A 117 19.61 10.01 11.45
N ARG A 118 18.80 9.24 10.71
CA ARG A 118 17.68 8.43 11.22
C ARG A 118 16.69 9.18 12.12
N SER A 119 16.49 10.48 11.89
CA SER A 119 15.64 11.31 12.74
C SER A 119 14.27 11.67 12.14
N VAL A 120 14.10 11.46 10.83
CA VAL A 120 12.88 11.85 10.08
C VAL A 120 11.98 10.64 9.87
N VAL A 121 10.69 10.80 10.18
CA VAL A 121 9.64 9.86 9.77
C VAL A 121 9.06 10.34 8.44
N PHE A 122 9.14 9.52 7.40
CA PHE A 122 8.51 9.78 6.12
C PHE A 122 7.07 9.25 6.12
N LEU A 123 6.12 10.05 5.64
CA LEU A 123 4.72 9.67 5.48
C LEU A 123 4.33 9.81 4.01
N CYS A 124 4.04 8.68 3.36
CA CYS A 124 3.55 8.64 1.99
C CYS A 124 2.62 7.45 1.79
N PHE A 125 1.42 7.72 1.29
CA PHE A 125 0.35 6.73 1.17
C PHE A 125 0.14 6.28 -0.28
N GLY A 126 1.21 6.34 -1.08
CA GLY A 126 1.22 5.88 -2.47
C GLY A 126 0.36 6.71 -3.43
N SER A 127 0.25 6.21 -4.65
CA SER A 127 -0.44 6.90 -5.74
C SER A 127 -1.97 6.86 -5.66
N MET A 128 -2.53 6.04 -4.77
CA MET A 128 -3.99 5.90 -4.61
C MET A 128 -4.49 6.16 -3.18
N GLY A 129 -3.61 6.33 -2.20
CA GLY A 129 -4.01 6.63 -0.83
C GLY A 129 -4.50 8.07 -0.71
N LEU A 130 -5.80 8.22 -0.45
CA LEU A 130 -6.46 9.50 -0.21
C LEU A 130 -7.19 9.42 1.13
N PHE A 131 -7.18 10.53 1.87
CA PHE A 131 -7.77 10.64 3.20
C PHE A 131 -8.82 11.73 3.23
N SER A 132 -9.81 11.57 4.11
CA SER A 132 -10.76 12.66 4.37
C SER A 132 -10.04 13.86 5.02
N ARG A 133 -10.67 15.03 4.98
CA ARG A 133 -10.13 16.23 5.65
C ARG A 133 -9.96 16.00 7.15
N GLU A 134 -10.89 15.30 7.78
CA GLU A 134 -10.87 14.97 9.20
C GLU A 134 -9.66 14.09 9.52
N GLN A 135 -9.39 13.07 8.69
CA GLN A 135 -8.22 12.21 8.86
C GLN A 135 -6.90 12.97 8.66
N LEU A 136 -6.81 13.86 7.66
CA LEU A 136 -5.64 14.72 7.48
C LEU A 136 -5.42 15.64 8.69
N SER A 137 -6.50 16.18 9.26
CA SER A 137 -6.44 16.98 10.49
C SER A 137 -5.88 16.17 11.66
N GLU A 138 -6.39 14.96 11.89
CA GLU A 138 -5.91 14.08 12.97
C GLU A 138 -4.45 13.65 12.78
N ILE A 139 -4.03 13.36 11.54
CA ILE A 139 -2.62 13.09 11.22
C ILE A 139 -1.76 14.31 11.58
N SER A 140 -2.20 15.52 11.24
CA SER A 140 -1.49 16.76 11.55
C SER A 140 -1.33 16.95 13.07
N VAL A 141 -2.41 16.73 13.83
CA VAL A 141 -2.38 16.80 15.30
C VAL A 141 -1.43 15.75 15.88
N GLY A 142 -1.45 14.53 15.35
CA GLY A 142 -0.54 13.45 15.76
C GLY A 142 0.93 13.81 15.50
N LEU A 143 1.25 14.30 14.30
CA LEU A 143 2.59 14.75 13.93
C LEU A 143 3.08 15.88 14.84
N GLU A 144 2.26 16.91 15.05
CA GLU A 144 2.60 18.05 15.90
C GLU A 144 2.92 17.61 17.32
N ARG A 145 2.06 16.76 17.91
CA ARG A 145 2.19 16.24 19.28
C ARG A 145 3.32 15.24 19.46
N SER A 146 3.72 14.53 18.40
CA SER A 146 4.81 13.55 18.46
C SER A 146 6.16 14.18 18.78
N GLY A 147 6.34 15.46 18.44
CA GLY A 147 7.62 16.16 18.54
C GLY A 147 8.71 15.61 17.60
N GLN A 148 8.39 14.62 16.75
CA GLN A 148 9.32 14.01 15.82
C GLN A 148 9.49 14.86 14.56
N ARG A 149 10.62 14.70 13.89
CA ARG A 149 10.79 15.28 12.54
C ARG A 149 10.03 14.45 11.53
N PHE A 150 9.42 15.11 10.56
CA PHE A 150 8.64 14.41 9.55
C PHE A 150 8.74 15.03 8.17
N LEU A 151 8.65 14.17 7.15
CA LEU A 151 8.38 14.56 5.78
C LEU A 151 7.06 13.92 5.37
N TRP A 152 6.06 14.72 5.01
CA TRP A 152 4.72 14.22 4.71
C TRP A 152 4.24 14.64 3.33
N VAL A 153 3.95 13.65 2.48
CA VAL A 153 3.30 13.85 1.18
C VAL A 153 1.79 13.94 1.38
N VAL A 154 1.22 15.13 1.15
CA VAL A 154 -0.22 15.39 1.25
C VAL A 154 -0.83 15.45 -0.14
N ARG A 155 -2.03 14.88 -0.28
CA ARG A 155 -2.83 14.94 -1.51
C ARG A 155 -4.22 15.45 -1.17
N SER A 156 -4.91 16.00 -2.16
CA SER A 156 -6.29 16.45 -1.95
C SER A 156 -7.19 15.26 -1.56
N PRO A 157 -8.18 15.47 -0.68
CA PRO A 157 -9.17 14.45 -0.33
C PRO A 157 -9.86 13.85 -1.57
N PRO A 158 -10.41 12.63 -1.45
CA PRO A 158 -11.13 12.01 -2.55
C PRO A 158 -12.30 12.88 -3.01
N SER A 159 -12.52 12.95 -4.32
CA SER A 159 -13.66 13.67 -4.89
C SER A 159 -14.98 13.02 -4.48
N GLU A 160 -15.98 13.84 -4.16
CA GLU A 160 -17.36 13.37 -3.94
C GLU A 160 -17.98 12.84 -5.24
N ASP A 161 -17.50 13.31 -6.40
CA ASP A 161 -17.92 12.83 -7.70
C ASP A 161 -17.32 11.45 -7.99
N GLN A 162 -18.19 10.44 -8.01
CA GLN A 162 -17.79 9.05 -8.24
C GLN A 162 -17.13 8.84 -9.61
N SER A 163 -17.46 9.65 -10.61
CA SER A 163 -16.88 9.54 -11.96
C SER A 163 -15.40 9.93 -12.00
N ARG A 164 -14.95 10.74 -11.04
CA ARG A 164 -13.58 11.27 -10.95
C ARG A 164 -12.66 10.49 -10.02
N ARG A 165 -13.15 9.40 -9.41
CA ARG A 165 -12.41 8.59 -8.43
C ARG A 165 -11.09 8.01 -8.94
N PHE A 166 -10.98 7.80 -10.25
CA PHE A 166 -9.77 7.24 -10.88
C PHE A 166 -8.85 8.31 -11.50
N LEU A 167 -9.23 9.59 -11.43
CA LEU A 167 -8.41 10.69 -11.89
C LEU A 167 -7.44 11.12 -10.78
N ALA A 168 -6.29 11.65 -11.19
CA ALA A 168 -5.39 12.28 -10.24
C ALA A 168 -6.12 13.44 -9.53
N PRO A 169 -6.09 13.49 -8.19
CA PRO A 169 -6.65 14.63 -7.46
C PRO A 169 -5.90 15.91 -7.84
N PRO A 170 -6.56 17.07 -7.77
CA PRO A 170 -5.89 18.36 -7.96
C PRO A 170 -4.84 18.57 -6.87
N ASP A 171 -3.92 19.51 -7.10
CA ASP A 171 -2.94 19.89 -6.08
C ASP A 171 -3.63 20.38 -4.80
N PRO A 172 -3.16 19.95 -3.62
CA PRO A 172 -3.77 20.31 -2.36
C PRO A 172 -3.50 21.77 -1.99
N ASP A 173 -4.55 22.41 -1.49
CA ASP A 173 -4.45 23.64 -0.71
C ASP A 173 -4.19 23.26 0.77
N LEU A 174 -2.93 23.36 1.19
CA LEU A 174 -2.52 22.95 2.53
C LEU A 174 -3.07 23.87 3.62
N ASP A 175 -3.24 25.16 3.34
CA ASP A 175 -3.78 26.13 4.30
C ASP A 175 -5.26 25.86 4.59
N LEU A 176 -5.98 25.37 3.58
CA LEU A 176 -7.35 24.91 3.77
C LEU A 176 -7.42 23.52 4.40
N LEU A 177 -6.54 22.60 4.04
CA LEU A 177 -6.66 21.19 4.44
C LEU A 177 -6.12 20.90 5.85
N LEU A 178 -5.09 21.62 6.28
CA LEU A 178 -4.40 21.38 7.54
C LEU A 178 -4.91 22.34 8.63
N PRO A 179 -4.79 21.98 9.93
CA PRO A 179 -5.16 22.88 11.00
C PRO A 179 -4.43 24.23 10.90
N SER A 180 -5.16 25.32 11.14
CA SER A 180 -4.60 26.68 11.04
C SER A 180 -3.29 26.82 11.81
N GLY A 181 -2.25 27.33 11.12
CA GLY A 181 -0.91 27.54 11.67
C GLY A 181 -0.06 26.27 11.86
N PHE A 182 -0.53 25.08 11.47
CA PHE A 182 0.22 23.82 11.60
C PHE A 182 1.59 23.89 10.91
N LEU A 183 1.65 24.39 9.68
CA LEU A 183 2.89 24.53 8.93
C LEU A 183 3.88 25.44 9.67
N GLU A 184 3.43 26.58 10.20
CA GLU A 184 4.28 27.50 10.96
C GLU A 184 4.76 26.92 12.30
N ARG A 185 3.90 26.18 13.01
CA ARG A 185 4.25 25.56 14.30
C ARG A 185 5.21 24.37 14.18
N THR A 186 5.33 23.81 12.98
CA THR A 186 6.16 22.62 12.73
C THR A 186 7.33 22.88 11.79
N LYS A 187 7.49 24.09 11.24
CA LYS A 187 8.53 24.42 10.24
C LYS A 187 9.97 24.11 10.63
N ASP A 188 10.27 24.04 11.93
CA ASP A 188 11.60 23.71 12.45
C ASP A 188 11.92 22.21 12.37
N ARG A 189 10.90 21.36 12.24
CA ARG A 189 11.02 19.89 12.31
C ARG A 189 10.24 19.13 11.23
N GLY A 190 9.33 19.78 10.53
CA GLY A 190 8.41 19.15 9.60
C GLY A 190 8.45 19.81 8.22
N LEU A 191 8.40 18.99 7.18
CA LEU A 191 8.17 19.43 5.81
C LEU A 191 6.93 18.73 5.24
N VAL A 192 6.00 19.51 4.69
CA VAL A 192 4.83 19.00 3.97
C VAL A 192 5.01 19.27 2.49
N VAL A 193 4.97 18.23 1.68
CA VAL A 193 5.09 18.29 0.22
C VAL A 193 3.75 17.96 -0.43
N LYS A 194 3.42 18.68 -1.50
CA LYS A 194 2.16 18.54 -2.22
C LYS A 194 2.27 17.44 -3.26
N SER A 195 1.27 16.57 -3.32
CA SER A 195 1.00 15.59 -4.38
C SER A 195 2.02 14.46 -4.56
N TRP A 196 3.32 14.74 -4.54
CA TRP A 196 4.37 13.79 -4.89
C TRP A 196 5.72 14.13 -4.21
N ALA A 197 6.57 13.10 -4.06
CA ALA A 197 7.97 13.21 -3.69
C ALA A 197 8.75 12.06 -4.34
N PRO A 198 10.07 12.19 -4.56
CA PRO A 198 10.90 11.11 -5.11
C PRO A 198 11.09 10.01 -4.06
N GLN A 199 10.08 9.14 -3.89
CA GLN A 199 9.97 8.17 -2.79
C GLN A 199 11.23 7.32 -2.60
N VAL A 200 11.82 6.81 -3.69
CA VAL A 200 13.04 5.98 -3.63
C VAL A 200 14.22 6.78 -3.07
N ALA A 201 14.41 8.02 -3.54
CA ALA A 201 15.48 8.89 -3.05
C ALA A 201 15.28 9.29 -1.58
N VAL A 202 14.03 9.58 -1.19
CA VAL A 202 13.67 9.88 0.21
C VAL A 202 13.96 8.68 1.11
N LEU A 203 13.50 7.47 0.75
CA LEU A 203 13.70 6.27 1.57
C LEU A 203 15.17 5.86 1.68
N ASN A 204 15.98 6.15 0.65
CA ASN A 204 17.42 5.92 0.67
C ASN A 204 18.21 7.00 1.42
N HIS A 205 17.58 8.12 1.82
CA HIS A 205 18.26 9.20 2.49
C HIS A 205 18.61 8.85 3.94
N ASP A 206 19.84 9.13 4.39
CA ASP A 206 20.33 8.71 5.71
C ASP A 206 19.51 9.29 6.89
N SER A 207 19.02 10.52 6.74
CA SER A 207 18.14 11.16 7.73
C SER A 207 16.80 10.46 7.94
N VAL A 208 16.33 9.63 7.02
CA VAL A 208 15.04 8.92 7.16
C VAL A 208 15.22 7.68 8.06
N GLY A 209 14.50 7.68 9.17
CA GLY A 209 14.52 6.60 10.17
C GLY A 209 13.25 5.75 10.21
N GLY A 210 12.17 6.16 9.56
CA GLY A 210 10.93 5.41 9.53
C GLY A 210 10.02 5.79 8.37
N PHE A 211 9.11 4.89 8.02
CA PHE A 211 8.16 5.07 6.93
C PHE A 211 6.73 4.68 7.36
N VAL A 212 5.83 5.66 7.37
CA VAL A 212 4.39 5.43 7.48
C VAL A 212 3.81 5.33 6.08
N THR A 213 3.30 4.15 5.76
CA THR A 213 2.84 3.80 4.42
C THR A 213 1.48 3.13 4.46
N HIS A 214 0.77 3.17 3.33
CA HIS A 214 -0.44 2.38 3.10
C HIS A 214 -0.15 0.89 2.82
N CYS A 215 1.12 0.48 2.84
CA CYS A 215 1.59 -0.89 2.59
C CYS A 215 1.26 -1.43 1.19
N GLY A 216 1.09 -0.55 0.19
CA GLY A 216 1.11 -1.00 -1.21
C GLY A 216 2.43 -1.68 -1.54
N TRP A 217 2.40 -2.76 -2.33
CA TRP A 217 3.53 -3.67 -2.48
C TRP A 217 4.83 -2.99 -2.96
N ASN A 218 4.74 -2.03 -3.89
CA ASN A 218 5.91 -1.25 -4.35
C ASN A 218 6.48 -0.29 -3.30
N SER A 219 5.73 0.03 -2.24
CA SER A 219 6.23 0.82 -1.11
C SER A 219 6.81 -0.07 0.00
N VAL A 220 6.46 -1.37 0.03
CA VAL A 220 7.00 -2.35 0.97
C VAL A 220 8.37 -2.83 0.50
N LEU A 221 8.49 -3.13 -0.79
CA LEU A 221 9.74 -3.46 -1.47
C LEU A 221 10.67 -2.25 -1.54
#